data_AF-A0A972F1K3-F1
#
_entry.id   AF-A0A972F1K3-F1
#
_cell.length_a   1.000
_cell.length_b   1.000
_cell.length_c   1.000
_cell.angle_alpha   90.00
_cell.angle_beta   90.00
_cell.angle_gamma   90.00
#
_symmetry.space_group_name_H-M   'P 1'
#
loop_
_entity.id
_entity.type
_entity.pdbx_description
1 polymer ?
#
loop_
_entity_poly.entity_id
_entity_poly.type
_entity_poly.pdbx_seq_one_letter_code
_entity_poly.pdbx_strand_id
1 'polypeptide(L)'
;AYMEMGLHDDAIKQFRIAANDSNRELDCLTLQGVCCREKGDYAGAEQVLASVLSLADLGAERVLNIRYELGLLYMAAGRGEEALQSFREVFSVNPGFRETMSMIAKLSGKAGSLDLPDMEDVDIELEEIG
;
A
#
# COMPACT_ATOMS: atom_id res chain seq x y z
N ALA A 1 -2.48 -21.31 11.83
CA ALA A 1 -2.07 -22.71 12.06
C ALA A 1 -0.62 -22.94 11.60
N TYR A 2 0.10 -23.96 12.10
CA TYR A 2 1.50 -24.24 11.70
C TYR A 2 1.67 -24.48 10.18
N MET A 3 0.64 -25.01 9.52
CA MET A 3 0.63 -25.23 8.07
C MET A 3 0.61 -23.92 7.27
N GLU A 4 -0.14 -22.92 7.73
CA GLU A 4 -0.19 -21.59 7.09
C GLU A 4 1.15 -20.87 7.24
N MET A 5 1.78 -20.95 8.41
CA MET A 5 3.13 -20.36 8.62
C MET A 5 4.17 -20.94 7.66
N GLY A 6 4.15 -22.25 7.40
CA GLY A 6 5.03 -22.90 6.43
C GLY A 6 4.74 -22.52 4.98
N LEU A 7 3.46 -22.35 4.62
CA LEU A 7 3.04 -21.92 3.29
C LEU A 7 3.49 -20.49 2.98
N HIS A 8 3.39 -19.58 3.95
CA HIS A 8 3.86 -18.20 3.76
C HIS A 8 5.37 -18.13 3.57
N ASP A 9 6.15 -18.92 4.33
CA ASP A 9 7.60 -18.93 4.20
C ASP A 9 8.09 -19.46 2.86
N ASP A 10 7.45 -20.51 2.34
CA ASP A 10 7.80 -21.02 1.02
C ASP A 10 7.31 -20.10 -0.10
N ALA A 11 6.15 -19.47 0.05
CA ALA A 11 5.66 -18.45 -0.89
C ALA A 11 6.63 -17.26 -0.96
N ILE A 12 7.09 -16.72 0.18
CA ILE A 12 8.05 -15.61 0.23
C ILE A 12 9.35 -15.98 -0.49
N LYS A 13 9.87 -17.20 -0.30
CA LYS A 13 11.06 -17.67 -1.03
C LYS A 13 10.84 -17.73 -2.54
N GLN A 14 9.70 -18.28 -2.98
CA GLN A 14 9.39 -18.39 -4.41
C GLN A 14 9.26 -17.01 -5.06
N PHE A 15 8.59 -16.08 -4.39
CA PHE A 15 8.48 -14.71 -4.89
C PHE A 15 9.82 -14.00 -4.93
N ARG A 16 10.73 -14.24 -3.99
CA ARG A 16 12.09 -13.68 -4.04
C ARG A 16 12.87 -14.17 -5.25
N ILE A 17 12.72 -15.45 -5.60
CA ILE A 17 13.35 -16.02 -6.80
C ILE A 17 12.74 -15.40 -8.06
N ALA A 18 11.40 -15.33 -8.11
CA ALA A 18 10.67 -14.77 -9.24
C ALA A 18 10.90 -13.27 -9.44
N ALA A 19 11.23 -12.53 -8.37
CA ALA A 19 11.53 -11.12 -8.43
C ALA A 19 12.82 -10.78 -9.20
N ASN A 20 13.66 -11.77 -9.53
CA ASN A 20 14.81 -11.56 -10.43
C ASN A 20 14.38 -11.28 -11.88
N ASP A 21 13.12 -11.55 -12.25
CA ASP A 21 12.54 -11.11 -13.52
C ASP A 21 11.95 -9.70 -13.32
N SER A 22 12.57 -8.69 -13.94
CA SER A 22 12.16 -7.29 -13.83
C SER A 22 10.69 -7.04 -14.23
N ASN A 23 10.10 -7.90 -15.07
CA ASN A 23 8.68 -7.79 -15.43
C ASN A 23 7.74 -8.27 -14.33
N ARG A 24 8.23 -9.06 -13.36
CA ARG A 24 7.45 -9.68 -12.28
C ARG A 24 7.87 -9.23 -10.89
N GLU A 25 9.01 -8.54 -10.78
CA GLU A 25 9.59 -8.03 -9.55
C GLU A 25 8.56 -7.35 -8.67
N LEU A 26 7.76 -6.45 -9.25
CA LEU A 26 6.79 -5.66 -8.50
C LEU A 26 5.61 -6.46 -7.95
N ASP A 27 5.04 -7.34 -8.77
CA ASP A 27 3.95 -8.21 -8.33
C ASP A 27 4.46 -9.18 -7.26
N CYS A 28 5.67 -9.72 -7.44
CA CYS A 28 6.29 -10.64 -6.48
C CYS A 28 6.62 -9.96 -5.14
N LEU A 29 7.14 -8.73 -5.16
CA LEU A 29 7.43 -7.97 -3.94
C LEU A 29 6.14 -7.55 -3.22
N THR A 30 5.09 -7.18 -3.97
CA THR A 30 3.77 -6.90 -3.39
C THR A 30 3.20 -8.14 -2.69
N LEU A 31 3.25 -9.30 -3.36
CA LEU A 31 2.78 -10.57 -2.79
C LEU A 31 3.61 -11.02 -1.58
N GLN A 32 4.93 -10.74 -1.56
CA GLN A 32 5.76 -10.94 -0.37
C GLN A 32 5.29 -10.08 0.80
N GLY A 33 5.05 -8.78 0.58
CA GLY A 33 4.54 -7.89 1.60
C GLY A 33 3.22 -8.38 2.20
N VAL A 34 2.29 -8.84 1.35
CA VAL A 34 1.02 -9.46 1.78
C VAL A 34 1.27 -10.72 2.60
N CYS A 35 2.14 -11.64 2.17
CA CYS A 35 2.44 -12.86 2.92
C CYS A 35 3.07 -12.55 4.30
N CYS A 36 3.97 -11.58 4.35
CA CYS A 36 4.58 -11.14 5.61
C CYS A 36 3.53 -10.54 6.55
N ARG A 37 2.58 -9.73 6.03
CA ARG A 37 1.46 -9.18 6.80
C ARG A 37 0.57 -10.27 7.39
N GLU A 38 0.15 -11.25 6.58
CA GLU A 38 -0.69 -12.37 7.04
C GLU A 38 0.01 -13.23 8.09
N LYS A 39 1.35 -13.35 8.02
CA LYS A 39 2.17 -14.02 9.03
C LYS A 39 2.34 -13.21 10.32
N GLY A 40 2.01 -11.91 10.32
CA GLY A 40 2.26 -10.97 11.41
C GLY A 40 3.70 -10.43 11.45
N ASP A 41 4.52 -10.69 10.42
CA ASP A 41 5.84 -10.09 10.26
C ASP A 41 5.71 -8.70 9.61
N TYR A 42 5.23 -7.75 10.41
CA TYR A 42 4.95 -6.41 9.92
C TYR A 42 6.21 -5.65 9.51
N ALA A 43 7.33 -5.88 10.21
CA ALA A 43 8.61 -5.26 9.89
C ALA A 43 9.16 -5.78 8.55
N GLY A 44 9.07 -7.09 8.30
CA GLY A 44 9.45 -7.68 7.02
C GLY A 44 8.58 -7.19 5.86
N ALA A 45 7.27 -7.08 6.08
CA ALA A 45 6.35 -6.54 5.08
C ALA A 45 6.68 -5.08 4.71
N GLU A 46 6.95 -4.24 5.72
CA GLU A 46 7.28 -2.82 5.51
C GLU A 46 8.58 -2.67 4.72
N GLN A 47 9.62 -3.43 5.06
CA GLN A 47 10.89 -3.38 4.34
C GLN A 47 10.75 -3.77 2.86
N VAL A 48 9.97 -4.80 2.57
CA VAL A 48 9.74 -5.26 1.19
C VAL A 48 8.94 -4.24 0.39
N LEU A 49 7.88 -3.66 0.97
CA LEU A 49 7.08 -2.65 0.28
C LEU A 49 7.82 -1.32 0.12
N ALA A 50 8.66 -0.93 1.09
CA ALA A 50 9.48 0.28 1.00
C ALA A 50 10.62 0.16 -0.02
N SER A 51 11.21 -1.03 -0.18
CA SER A 51 12.23 -1.25 -1.21
C SER A 51 11.65 -1.11 -2.62
N VAL A 52 10.39 -1.50 -2.83
CA VAL A 52 9.67 -1.28 -4.09
C VAL A 52 9.57 0.21 -4.42
N LEU A 53 9.22 1.06 -3.44
CA LEU A 53 9.11 2.50 -3.65
C LEU A 53 10.44 3.18 -4.00
N SER A 54 11.56 2.49 -3.78
CA SER A 54 12.91 2.98 -4.12
C SER A 54 13.33 2.67 -5.56
N LEU A 55 12.49 1.97 -6.33
CA LEU A 55 12.77 1.64 -7.74
C LEU A 55 12.57 2.88 -8.63
N ALA A 56 13.57 3.16 -9.47
CA ALA A 56 13.67 4.42 -10.24
C ALA A 56 12.57 4.63 -11.30
N ASP A 57 11.95 3.55 -11.80
CA ASP A 57 10.97 3.59 -12.90
C ASP A 57 9.58 3.12 -12.47
N LEU A 58 9.19 3.41 -11.22
CA LEU A 58 7.89 3.03 -10.71
C LEU A 58 6.79 3.99 -11.21
N GLY A 59 5.95 3.51 -12.13
CA GLY A 59 4.80 4.29 -12.61
C GLY A 59 3.83 4.69 -11.49
N ALA A 60 3.15 5.84 -11.66
CA ALA A 60 2.30 6.43 -10.63
C ALA A 60 1.24 5.47 -10.06
N GLU A 61 0.57 4.69 -10.91
CA GLU A 61 -0.42 3.70 -10.47
C GLU A 61 0.20 2.62 -9.56
N ARG A 62 1.44 2.23 -9.83
CA ARG A 62 2.16 1.23 -9.01
C ARG A 62 2.56 1.83 -7.66
N VAL A 63 3.00 3.09 -7.63
CA VAL A 63 3.23 3.82 -6.38
C VAL A 63 1.96 3.84 -5.51
N LEU A 64 0.80 4.13 -6.10
CA LEU A 64 -0.48 4.14 -5.39
C LEU A 64 -0.85 2.76 -4.84
N ASN A 65 -0.65 1.70 -5.61
CA ASN A 65 -0.86 0.32 -5.14
C ASN A 65 0.00 0.01 -3.92
N ILE A 66 1.28 0.36 -3.94
CA ILE A 66 2.21 0.04 -2.85
C ILE A 66 1.90 0.88 -1.60
N ARG A 67 1.58 2.17 -1.75
CA ARG A 67 1.13 3.01 -0.63
C ARG A 67 -0.17 2.49 0.00
N TYR A 68 -1.09 2.00 -0.81
CA TYR A 68 -2.32 1.36 -0.30
C TYR A 68 -2.01 0.09 0.50
N GLU A 69 -1.10 -0.77 0.02
CA GLU A 69 -0.68 -1.97 0.76
C GLU A 69 0.07 -1.64 2.06
N LEU A 70 0.89 -0.58 2.08
CA LEU A 70 1.50 -0.04 3.30
C LEU A 70 0.42 0.44 4.28
N GLY A 71 -0.62 1.12 3.80
CA GLY A 71 -1.77 1.50 4.61
C GLY A 71 -2.42 0.30 5.30
N LEU A 72 -2.73 -0.75 4.52
CA LEU A 72 -3.30 -1.99 5.06
C LEU A 72 -2.35 -2.71 6.04
N LEU A 73 -1.04 -2.70 5.75
CA LEU A 73 -0.02 -3.24 6.64
C LEU A 73 -0.02 -2.53 7.99
N TYR A 74 0.00 -1.19 7.98
CA TYR A 74 -0.03 -0.40 9.20
C TYR A 74 -1.32 -0.61 9.99
N MET A 75 -2.46 -0.78 9.32
CA MET A 75 -3.71 -1.17 9.98
C MET A 75 -3.57 -2.50 10.72
N ALA A 76 -3.02 -3.54 10.06
CA ALA A 76 -2.83 -4.84 10.67
C ALA A 76 -1.83 -4.80 11.84
N ALA A 77 -0.81 -3.94 11.74
CA ALA A 77 0.18 -3.70 12.80
C ALA A 77 -0.33 -2.85 13.97
N GLY A 78 -1.58 -2.35 13.93
CA GLY A 78 -2.14 -1.44 14.93
C GLY A 78 -1.59 -0.01 14.86
N ARG A 79 -0.85 0.33 13.80
CA ARG A 79 -0.26 1.65 13.52
C ARG A 79 -1.26 2.54 12.76
N GLY A 80 -2.35 2.89 13.44
CA GLY A 80 -3.50 3.57 12.81
C GLY A 80 -3.20 4.93 12.18
N GLU A 81 -2.32 5.73 12.79
CA GLU A 81 -1.93 7.05 12.26
C GLU A 81 -1.16 6.93 10.94
N GLU A 82 -0.22 5.99 10.86
CA GLU A 82 0.60 5.75 9.67
C GLU A 82 -0.23 5.12 8.53
N ALA A 83 -1.18 4.26 8.90
CA ALA A 83 -2.17 3.77 7.97
C ALA A 83 -2.99 4.91 7.36
N LEU A 84 -3.49 5.81 8.20
CA LEU A 84 -4.30 6.95 7.77
C LEU A 84 -3.52 7.88 6.84
N GLN A 85 -2.25 8.16 7.19
CA GLN A 85 -1.36 8.95 6.34
C GLN A 85 -1.16 8.31 4.97
N SER A 86 -0.87 7.00 4.95
CA SER A 86 -0.67 6.25 3.69
C SER A 86 -1.91 6.31 2.79
N PHE A 87 -3.11 6.14 3.35
CA PHE A 87 -4.35 6.25 2.58
C PHE A 87 -4.65 7.68 2.13
N ARG A 88 -4.34 8.70 2.93
CA ARG A 88 -4.51 10.11 2.53
C ARG A 88 -3.64 10.46 1.32
N GLU A 89 -2.40 9.99 1.28
CA GLU A 89 -1.50 10.18 0.14
C GLU A 89 -2.02 9.48 -1.13
N VAL A 90 -2.62 8.29 -0.97
CA VAL A 90 -3.27 7.61 -2.10
C VAL A 90 -4.48 8.42 -2.58
N PHE A 91 -5.31 8.89 -1.65
CA PHE A 91 -6.52 9.64 -1.93
C PHE A 91 -6.23 11.00 -2.58
N SER A 92 -5.18 11.71 -2.15
CA SER A 92 -4.82 13.02 -2.71
C SER A 92 -4.40 12.93 -4.18
N VAL A 93 -3.85 11.80 -4.61
CA VAL A 93 -3.45 11.57 -6.01
C VAL A 93 -4.59 10.97 -6.82
N ASN A 94 -5.32 9.99 -6.26
CA ASN A 94 -6.45 9.38 -6.94
C ASN A 94 -7.58 9.07 -5.92
N PRO A 95 -8.58 9.96 -5.82
CA PRO A 95 -9.72 9.78 -4.92
C PRO A 95 -10.56 8.52 -5.18
N GLY A 96 -10.55 8.01 -6.41
CA GLY A 96 -11.27 6.81 -6.84
C GLY A 96 -10.47 5.52 -6.71
N PHE A 97 -9.27 5.56 -6.12
CA PHE A 97 -8.40 4.40 -6.03
C PHE A 97 -8.91 3.41 -4.97
N ARG A 98 -9.44 2.26 -5.43
CA ARG A 98 -9.93 1.16 -4.57
C ARG A 98 -10.88 1.67 -3.48
N GLU A 99 -10.76 1.14 -2.26
CA GLU A 99 -11.60 1.46 -1.10
C GLU A 99 -10.94 2.51 -0.19
N THR A 100 -10.02 3.33 -0.72
CA THR A 100 -9.18 4.26 0.07
C THR A 100 -10.03 5.19 0.96
N MET A 101 -11.12 5.75 0.43
CA MET A 101 -12.03 6.60 1.22
C MET A 101 -12.68 5.83 2.38
N SER A 102 -13.10 4.58 2.16
CA SER A 102 -13.66 3.72 3.21
C SER A 102 -12.63 3.38 4.28
N MET A 103 -11.37 3.15 3.89
CA MET A 103 -10.27 2.90 4.83
C MET A 103 -9.97 4.13 5.70
N ILE A 104 -9.93 5.32 5.11
CA ILE A 104 -9.77 6.60 5.83
C ILE A 104 -10.91 6.79 6.84
N ALA A 105 -12.16 6.60 6.42
CA ALA A 105 -13.32 6.76 7.29
C ALA A 105 -13.30 5.77 8.48
N LYS A 106 -12.90 4.52 8.22
CA LYS A 106 -12.74 3.48 9.25
C LYS A 106 -11.68 3.85 10.28
N LEU A 107 -10.55 4.41 9.84
CA LEU A 107 -9.43 4.79 10.72
C LEU A 107 -9.66 6.10 11.48
N SER A 108 -10.39 7.04 10.88
CA SER A 108 -10.70 8.35 11.50
C SER A 108 -11.75 8.26 12.61
N GLY A 109 -12.22 7.05 12.95
CA GLY A 109 -13.24 6.81 13.99
C GLY A 109 -14.60 7.45 13.68
N LYS A 110 -14.82 7.87 12.43
CA LYS A 110 -15.93 8.74 12.06
C LYS A 110 -16.59 8.21 10.79
N ALA A 111 -17.70 7.51 10.99
CA ALA A 111 -18.81 7.52 10.03
C ALA A 111 -19.50 8.92 9.94
N GLY A 112 -18.89 10.01 10.47
CA GLY A 112 -19.62 11.27 10.67
C GLY A 112 -18.81 12.56 10.78
N SER A 113 -17.49 12.58 10.59
CA SER A 113 -16.81 13.85 10.30
C SER A 113 -15.50 13.59 9.54
N LEU A 114 -15.52 13.95 8.27
CA LEU A 114 -14.32 13.96 7.47
C LEU A 114 -13.54 15.23 7.81
N ASP A 115 -12.58 15.13 8.72
CA ASP A 115 -11.42 16.02 8.73
C ASP A 115 -10.48 15.51 7.62
N LEU A 116 -10.88 15.78 6.38
CA LEU A 116 -9.95 15.74 5.27
C LEU A 116 -8.91 16.84 5.54
N PRO A 117 -7.60 16.59 5.31
CA PRO A 117 -6.65 17.68 5.27
C PRO A 117 -7.20 18.73 4.31
N ASP A 118 -7.19 20.00 4.71
CA ASP A 118 -7.51 21.11 3.83
C ASP A 118 -6.76 20.89 2.51
N MET A 119 -7.51 20.55 1.45
CA MET A 119 -7.01 20.51 0.08
C MET A 119 -6.83 21.95 -0.39
N GLU A 120 -6.02 22.73 0.33
CA GLU A 120 -5.48 23.97 -0.19
C GLU A 120 -4.49 23.60 -1.30
N ASP A 121 -4.87 23.92 -2.52
CA ASP A 121 -4.04 23.98 -3.72
C ASP A 121 -3.54 22.65 -4.30
N VAL A 122 -4.47 21.81 -4.78
CA VAL A 122 -4.16 21.03 -5.99
C VAL A 122 -4.62 21.86 -7.18
N ASP A 123 -3.70 22.65 -7.74
CA ASP A 123 -3.80 23.23 -9.08
C ASP A 123 -3.93 22.07 -10.08
N ILE A 124 -5.15 21.58 -10.28
CA ILE A 124 -5.48 20.76 -11.44
C ILE A 124 -5.52 21.75 -12.61
N GLU A 125 -4.38 21.96 -13.26
CA GLU A 125 -4.38 22.41 -14.65
C GLU A 125 -5.12 21.34 -15.46
N LEU A 126 -6.44 21.53 -15.60
CA LEU A 126 -7.24 20.90 -16.63
C LEU A 126 -6.69 21.44 -17.95
N GLU A 127 -5.69 20.79 -18.53
CA GLU A 127 -5.38 20.98 -19.94
C GLU A 127 -6.66 20.67 -20.72
N GLU A 128 -7.25 21.73 -21.25
CA GLU A 128 -8.36 21.70 -22.19
C GLU A 128 -7.99 20.79 -23.35
N ILE A 129 -8.65 19.63 -23.43
CA ILE A 129 -8.76 18.86 -24.67
C ILE A 129 -9.60 19.68 -25.65
N GLY A 130 -8.90 20.50 -26.45
CA GLY A 130 -9.39 21.08 -27.70
C GLY A 130 -9.40 20.07 -28.84
#